data_AF-A0A084R1N2-F1
#
_entry.id   AF-A0A084R1N2-F1
#
_cell.length_a   1.000
_cell.length_b   1.000
_cell.length_c   1.000
_cell.angle_alpha   90.00
_cell.angle_beta   90.00
_cell.angle_gamma   90.00
#
_symmetry.space_group_name_H-M   'P 1'
#
loop_
_entity.id
_entity.type
_entity.pdbx_description
1 polymer ?
#
loop_
_entity_poly.entity_id
_entity_poly.type
_entity_poly.pdbx_seq_one_letter_code
_entity_poly.pdbx_strand_id
1 'polypeptide(L)'
;MASIPGLLFSLTKPMDPTIPEAQFNDWYTNKHLVDTVNSGLASLAVRFKNVNPSHQWPYLALYRLQDLAKLYNMEFMSSLPTDSPAGWGVPNSKADIRIEPRGYQLLTTLERENAKTGVPKFVLTVEFRESFMNAEAFVASCQGLQLDDVGKQPGYRRSMLYQAGRSLVTQEGKAGTEFRSAEQQQPSYLVVHEFDQMPTNTFQEQGASGLWEYMAEYGTGLYRTEPVPVKVYN
;
A
#
# COMPACT_ATOMS: atom_id res chain seq x y z
N MET A 1 -16.20 -9.23 -16.24
CA MET A 1 -15.69 -9.84 -15.00
C MET A 1 -16.09 -8.95 -13.83
N ALA A 2 -16.33 -9.53 -12.65
CA ALA A 2 -16.58 -8.72 -11.46
C ALA A 2 -15.32 -7.90 -11.10
N SER A 3 -15.51 -6.68 -10.60
CA SER A 3 -14.41 -5.85 -10.10
C SER A 3 -13.71 -6.56 -8.94
N ILE A 4 -12.37 -6.54 -8.92
CA ILE A 4 -11.59 -7.13 -7.82
C ILE A 4 -11.07 -5.98 -6.94
N PRO A 5 -11.60 -5.78 -5.73
CA PRO A 5 -11.05 -4.79 -4.82
C PRO A 5 -9.57 -5.08 -4.52
N GLY A 6 -8.79 -4.03 -4.34
CA GLY A 6 -7.35 -4.16 -4.13
C GLY A 6 -6.73 -2.98 -3.43
N LEU A 7 -5.41 -3.03 -3.35
CA LEU A 7 -4.56 -2.01 -2.76
C LEU A 7 -3.47 -1.64 -3.78
N LEU A 8 -3.32 -0.35 -4.05
CA LEU A 8 -2.09 0.19 -4.62
C LEU A 8 -1.21 0.64 -3.46
N PHE A 9 -0.11 -0.08 -3.27
CA PHE A 9 0.94 0.22 -2.30
C PHE A 9 2.05 0.98 -3.03
N SER A 10 2.21 2.27 -2.73
CA SER A 10 3.09 3.16 -3.48
C SER A 10 4.18 3.74 -2.57
N LEU A 11 5.41 3.29 -2.75
CA LEU A 11 6.58 3.84 -2.06
C LEU A 11 7.10 5.03 -2.85
N THR A 12 7.36 6.16 -2.19
CA THR A 12 7.78 7.39 -2.89
C THR A 12 8.95 8.09 -2.22
N LYS A 13 9.78 8.73 -3.05
CA LYS A 13 10.97 9.48 -2.64
C LYS A 13 11.27 10.63 -3.62
N PRO A 14 11.44 11.88 -3.16
CA PRO A 14 12.05 12.92 -3.98
C PRO A 14 13.53 12.56 -4.24
N MET A 15 13.94 12.62 -5.49
CA MET A 15 15.29 12.27 -5.94
C MET A 15 16.16 13.50 -6.20
N ASP A 16 15.55 14.61 -6.62
CA ASP A 16 16.24 15.88 -6.81
C ASP A 16 16.39 16.59 -5.45
N PRO A 17 17.63 16.84 -4.95
CA PRO A 17 17.86 17.54 -3.69
C PRO A 17 17.45 19.02 -3.73
N THR A 18 17.21 19.60 -4.91
CA THR A 18 16.72 20.98 -5.06
C THR A 18 15.23 21.10 -4.78
N ILE A 19 14.48 19.99 -4.75
CA ILE A 19 13.06 19.97 -4.39
C ILE A 19 12.92 19.99 -2.86
N PRO A 20 12.36 21.04 -2.26
CA PRO A 20 12.11 21.06 -0.82
C PRO A 20 11.09 19.99 -0.43
N GLU A 21 11.34 19.31 0.69
CA GLU A 21 10.44 18.28 1.24
C GLU A 21 8.99 18.77 1.36
N ALA A 22 8.81 20.03 1.81
CA ALA A 22 7.51 20.64 1.95
C ALA A 22 6.77 20.78 0.61
N GLN A 23 7.48 21.15 -0.46
CA GLN A 23 6.88 21.28 -1.79
C GLN A 23 6.50 19.91 -2.37
N PHE A 24 7.35 18.89 -2.20
CA PHE A 24 7.02 17.50 -2.51
C PHE A 24 5.75 17.05 -1.78
N ASN A 25 5.69 17.31 -0.48
CA ASN A 25 4.57 16.87 0.34
C ASN A 25 3.27 17.58 -0.02
N ASP A 26 3.31 18.89 -0.27
CA ASP A 26 2.17 19.69 -0.68
C ASP A 26 1.60 19.21 -2.03
N TRP A 27 2.44 19.09 -3.06
CA TRP A 27 2.02 18.58 -4.37
C TRP A 27 1.41 17.18 -4.25
N TYR A 28 2.08 16.27 -3.54
CA TYR A 28 1.60 14.90 -3.47
C TYR A 28 0.24 14.83 -2.79
N THR A 29 0.08 15.52 -1.66
CA THR A 29 -1.16 15.48 -0.86
C THR A 29 -2.30 16.25 -1.54
N ASN A 30 -2.06 17.47 -2.01
CA ASN A 30 -3.11 18.39 -2.45
C ASN A 30 -3.42 18.30 -3.95
N LYS A 31 -2.57 17.65 -4.73
CA LYS A 31 -2.77 17.44 -6.17
C LYS A 31 -2.76 15.97 -6.56
N HIS A 32 -1.66 15.26 -6.32
CA HIS A 32 -1.51 13.89 -6.81
C HIS A 32 -2.52 12.90 -6.20
N LEU A 33 -2.74 12.93 -4.88
CA LEU A 33 -3.77 12.10 -4.25
C LEU A 33 -5.18 12.43 -4.78
N VAL A 34 -5.46 13.72 -4.93
CA VAL A 34 -6.75 14.24 -5.40
C VAL A 34 -7.05 13.74 -6.81
N ASP A 35 -6.11 13.94 -7.73
CA ASP A 35 -6.22 13.52 -9.12
C ASP A 35 -6.39 11.99 -9.23
N THR A 36 -5.64 11.23 -8.42
CA THR A 36 -5.72 9.77 -8.42
C THR A 36 -7.09 9.28 -7.97
N VAL A 37 -7.67 9.85 -6.91
CA VAL A 37 -9.00 9.45 -6.42
C VAL A 37 -10.10 9.93 -7.37
N ASN A 38 -10.02 11.17 -7.86
CA ASN A 38 -11.04 11.73 -8.75
C ASN A 38 -11.04 11.09 -10.15
N SER A 39 -9.93 10.48 -10.59
CA SER A 39 -9.89 9.64 -11.78
C SER A 39 -10.74 8.36 -11.66
N GLY A 40 -11.17 8.01 -10.45
CA GLY A 40 -11.86 6.76 -10.16
C GLY A 40 -10.95 5.53 -10.11
N LEU A 41 -9.62 5.70 -10.04
CA LEU A 41 -8.69 4.59 -9.77
C LEU A 41 -8.89 4.04 -8.35
N ALA A 42 -9.03 4.94 -7.38
CA ALA A 42 -9.20 4.64 -5.98
C ALA A 42 -10.33 5.46 -5.36
N SER A 43 -10.92 4.97 -4.28
CA SER A 43 -11.95 5.71 -3.51
C SER A 43 -11.39 6.41 -2.28
N LEU A 44 -10.22 5.97 -1.83
CA LEU A 44 -9.51 6.51 -0.68
C LEU A 44 -8.01 6.38 -0.92
N ALA A 45 -7.26 7.41 -0.59
CA ALA A 45 -5.82 7.40 -0.53
C ALA A 45 -5.37 7.89 0.85
N VAL A 46 -4.47 7.14 1.48
CA VAL A 46 -3.89 7.51 2.79
C VAL A 46 -2.38 7.50 2.68
N ARG A 47 -1.77 8.53 3.22
CA ARG A 47 -0.34 8.78 3.14
C ARG A 47 0.32 8.70 4.50
N PHE A 48 1.52 8.13 4.51
CA PHE A 48 2.32 7.92 5.70
C PHE A 48 3.78 8.34 5.46
N LYS A 49 4.44 8.79 6.53
CA LYS A 49 5.88 9.05 6.59
C LYS A 49 6.56 7.88 7.29
N ASN A 50 7.73 7.46 6.81
CA ASN A 50 8.50 6.46 7.53
C ASN A 50 8.99 7.05 8.86
N VAL A 51 8.83 6.29 9.94
CA VAL A 51 9.29 6.69 11.28
C VAL A 51 10.82 6.75 11.35
N ASN A 52 11.52 5.93 10.56
CA ASN A 52 12.96 6.02 10.40
C ASN A 52 13.32 7.01 9.26
N PRO A 53 13.88 8.19 9.57
CA PRO A 53 14.23 9.19 8.56
C PRO A 53 15.36 8.72 7.62
N SER A 54 16.13 7.70 7.99
CA SER A 54 17.18 7.11 7.16
C SER A 54 16.68 5.96 6.29
N HIS A 55 15.38 5.64 6.33
CA HIS A 55 14.82 4.59 5.49
C HIS A 55 14.93 4.93 4.00
N GLN A 56 15.20 3.93 3.16
CA GLN A 56 15.33 4.12 1.71
C GLN A 56 14.09 4.74 1.06
N TRP A 57 12.91 4.49 1.65
CA TRP A 57 11.62 5.03 1.23
C TRP A 57 11.05 5.91 2.34
N PRO A 58 11.11 7.24 2.21
CA PRO A 58 10.63 8.16 3.25
C PRO A 58 9.09 8.22 3.32
N TYR A 59 8.38 7.86 2.25
CA TYR A 59 6.92 7.94 2.20
C TYR A 59 6.27 6.70 1.62
N LEU A 60 5.05 6.45 2.09
CA LEU A 60 4.15 5.43 1.61
C LEU A 60 2.79 6.07 1.33
N ALA A 61 2.17 5.73 0.21
CA ALA A 61 0.77 5.99 -0.06
C ALA A 61 0.04 4.66 -0.31
N LEU A 62 -1.09 4.49 0.37
CA LEU A 62 -1.98 3.35 0.26
C LEU A 62 -3.27 3.82 -0.43
N TYR A 63 -3.56 3.30 -1.61
CA TYR A 63 -4.79 3.61 -2.33
C TYR A 63 -5.70 2.39 -2.36
N ARG A 64 -6.93 2.61 -1.95
CA ARG A 64 -7.97 1.58 -1.94
C ARG A 64 -8.63 1.49 -3.30
N LEU A 65 -8.34 0.43 -4.02
CA LEU A 65 -8.80 0.20 -5.38
C LEU A 65 -10.14 -0.52 -5.38
N GLN A 66 -11.04 -0.07 -6.24
CA GLN A 66 -12.35 -0.69 -6.46
C GLN A 66 -12.22 -1.83 -7.46
N ASP A 67 -11.28 -1.69 -8.38
CA ASP A 67 -10.91 -2.71 -9.33
C ASP A 67 -9.39 -2.69 -9.59
N LEU A 68 -8.71 -3.71 -9.09
CA LEU A 68 -7.28 -3.93 -9.24
C LEU A 68 -6.88 -4.04 -10.73
N ALA A 69 -7.78 -4.48 -11.60
CA ALA A 69 -7.52 -4.60 -13.03
C ALA A 69 -7.22 -3.24 -13.70
N LYS A 70 -7.71 -2.12 -13.12
CA LYS A 70 -7.43 -0.77 -13.64
C LYS A 70 -5.93 -0.43 -13.65
N LEU A 71 -5.14 -0.97 -12.71
CA LEU A 71 -3.68 -0.75 -12.69
C LEU A 71 -2.96 -1.33 -13.91
N TYR A 72 -3.57 -2.32 -14.56
CA TYR A 72 -3.00 -3.01 -15.72
C TYR A 72 -3.66 -2.58 -17.02
N ASN A 73 -4.66 -1.70 -16.96
CA ASN A 73 -5.27 -1.09 -18.13
C ASN A 73 -4.44 0.13 -18.55
N MET A 74 -3.61 -0.03 -19.59
CA MET A 74 -2.73 1.03 -20.08
C MET A 74 -3.48 2.27 -20.55
N GLU A 75 -4.65 2.14 -21.17
CA GLU A 75 -5.47 3.27 -21.62
C GLU A 75 -5.95 4.09 -20.41
N PHE A 76 -6.49 3.41 -19.40
CA PHE A 76 -6.90 4.06 -18.16
C PHE A 76 -5.71 4.71 -17.44
N MET A 77 -4.60 4.00 -17.27
CA MET A 77 -3.42 4.53 -16.59
C MET A 77 -2.79 5.72 -17.33
N SER A 78 -2.84 5.74 -18.66
CA SER A 78 -2.36 6.87 -19.47
C SER A 78 -3.29 8.08 -19.42
N SER A 79 -4.54 7.91 -18.99
CA SER A 79 -5.50 9.01 -18.83
C SER A 79 -5.37 9.75 -17.50
N LEU A 80 -4.57 9.23 -16.56
CA LEU A 80 -4.38 9.87 -15.26
C LEU A 80 -3.63 11.20 -15.41
N PRO A 81 -4.01 12.24 -14.65
CA PRO A 81 -3.27 13.51 -14.65
C PRO A 81 -1.79 13.31 -14.29
N THR A 82 -0.90 13.87 -15.09
CA THR A 82 0.57 13.81 -14.90
C THR A 82 1.16 15.19 -14.66
N ASP A 83 0.41 16.10 -14.06
CA ASP A 83 0.91 17.44 -13.77
C ASP A 83 1.84 17.44 -12.55
N SER A 84 3.09 17.88 -12.73
CA SER A 84 4.01 18.26 -11.65
C SER A 84 3.96 19.79 -11.42
N PRO A 85 4.46 20.30 -10.27
CA PRO A 85 4.72 21.72 -10.09
C PRO A 85 5.66 22.26 -11.18
N ALA A 86 5.48 23.52 -11.56
CA ALA A 86 6.33 24.17 -12.55
C ALA A 86 7.82 24.08 -12.17
N GLY A 87 8.64 23.60 -13.10
CA GLY A 87 10.09 23.40 -12.91
C GLY A 87 10.49 21.99 -12.49
N TRP A 88 9.55 21.13 -12.09
CA TRP A 88 9.80 19.70 -11.99
C TRP A 88 9.60 19.10 -13.39
N GLY A 89 10.42 18.15 -13.79
CA GLY A 89 10.16 17.36 -14.98
C GLY A 89 8.83 16.60 -14.87
N VAL A 90 8.51 15.80 -15.89
CA VAL A 90 7.31 14.95 -15.90
C VAL A 90 7.27 14.13 -14.60
N PRO A 91 6.15 14.03 -13.85
CA PRO A 91 6.04 13.04 -12.77
C PRO A 91 6.43 11.66 -13.29
N ASN A 92 7.29 10.96 -12.54
CA ASN A 92 7.97 9.71 -12.95
C ASN A 92 9.15 9.87 -13.91
N SER A 93 9.58 11.09 -14.24
CA SER A 93 10.96 11.29 -14.67
C SER A 93 11.84 10.75 -13.54
N LYS A 94 12.78 9.86 -13.87
CA LYS A 94 13.73 9.34 -12.88
C LYS A 94 14.57 10.44 -12.22
N ALA A 95 14.51 11.68 -12.73
CA ALA A 95 15.27 12.82 -12.25
C ALA A 95 14.69 13.40 -10.96
N ASP A 96 13.37 13.57 -10.86
CA ASP A 96 12.77 14.40 -9.81
C ASP A 96 12.19 13.58 -8.66
N ILE A 97 11.43 12.52 -8.98
CA ILE A 97 10.69 11.71 -8.03
C ILE A 97 10.76 10.25 -8.43
N ARG A 98 11.04 9.38 -7.47
CA ARG A 98 10.91 7.93 -7.61
C ARG A 98 9.62 7.46 -6.97
N ILE A 99 8.79 6.78 -7.76
CA ILE A 99 7.57 6.10 -7.32
C ILE A 99 7.71 4.61 -7.60
N GLU A 100 7.43 3.76 -6.61
CA GLU A 100 7.37 2.31 -6.78
C GLU A 100 5.96 1.78 -6.49
N PRO A 101 5.08 1.70 -7.52
CA PRO A 101 3.69 1.28 -7.35
C PRO A 101 3.54 -0.24 -7.38
N ARG A 102 2.98 -0.84 -6.33
CA ARG A 102 2.74 -2.29 -6.19
C ARG A 102 1.24 -2.57 -6.05
N GLY A 103 0.68 -3.42 -6.92
CA GLY A 103 -0.74 -3.79 -6.88
C GLY A 103 -0.97 -5.07 -6.09
N TYR A 104 -1.92 -5.05 -5.15
CA TYR A 104 -2.20 -6.15 -4.23
C TYR A 104 -3.70 -6.45 -4.15
N GLN A 105 -4.05 -7.73 -4.04
CA GLN A 105 -5.41 -8.20 -3.77
C GLN A 105 -5.53 -8.55 -2.28
N LEU A 106 -6.60 -8.09 -1.62
CA LEU A 106 -6.88 -8.42 -0.23
C LEU A 106 -7.31 -9.88 -0.11
N LEU A 107 -6.63 -10.66 0.75
CA LEU A 107 -6.97 -12.05 1.07
C LEU A 107 -7.93 -12.11 2.25
N THR A 108 -7.58 -11.46 3.36
CA THR A 108 -8.37 -11.45 4.59
C THR A 108 -7.95 -10.30 5.50
N THR A 109 -8.83 -9.98 6.45
CA THR A 109 -8.56 -9.06 7.55
C THR A 109 -8.67 -9.81 8.87
N LEU A 110 -7.64 -9.72 9.70
CA LEU A 110 -7.61 -10.21 11.08
C LEU A 110 -7.76 -9.01 12.02
N GLU A 111 -8.81 -8.96 12.83
CA GLU A 111 -9.06 -7.81 13.71
C GLU A 111 -9.49 -8.24 15.10
N ARG A 112 -9.18 -7.39 16.10
CA ARG A 112 -9.72 -7.55 17.44
C ARG A 112 -11.23 -7.28 17.43
N GLU A 113 -11.94 -7.86 18.39
CA GLU A 113 -13.31 -7.44 18.68
C GLU A 113 -13.36 -5.92 18.90
N ASN A 114 -14.36 -5.25 18.31
CA ASN A 114 -14.53 -3.79 18.40
C ASN A 114 -13.35 -2.97 17.84
N ALA A 115 -12.60 -3.51 16.87
CA ALA A 115 -11.54 -2.76 16.21
C ALA A 115 -12.06 -1.43 15.65
N LYS A 116 -11.39 -0.33 16.03
CA LYS A 116 -11.78 1.02 15.59
C LYS A 116 -11.81 1.12 14.07
N THR A 117 -12.81 1.84 13.59
CA THR A 117 -12.93 2.25 12.19
C THR A 117 -12.13 3.54 11.94
N GLY A 118 -11.84 3.83 10.67
CA GLY A 118 -11.09 5.02 10.26
C GLY A 118 -9.58 4.78 10.14
N VAL A 119 -8.84 5.83 9.81
CA VAL A 119 -7.41 5.74 9.49
C VAL A 119 -6.57 5.41 10.74
N PRO A 120 -5.62 4.46 10.65
CA PRO A 120 -4.67 4.19 11.72
C PRO A 120 -3.64 5.30 11.87
N LYS A 121 -3.14 5.54 13.09
CA LYS A 121 -2.04 6.50 13.31
C LYS A 121 -0.72 5.94 12.82
N PHE A 122 -0.51 4.63 12.97
CA PHE A 122 0.68 3.95 12.50
C PHE A 122 0.32 2.71 11.71
N VAL A 123 1.12 2.40 10.70
CA VAL A 123 1.09 1.11 10.02
C VAL A 123 2.46 0.47 10.03
N LEU A 124 2.53 -0.83 10.26
CA LEU A 124 3.72 -1.66 10.09
C LEU A 124 3.49 -2.55 8.87
N THR A 125 4.43 -2.54 7.93
CA THR A 125 4.36 -3.34 6.71
C THR A 125 5.38 -4.46 6.76
N VAL A 126 4.98 -5.66 6.36
CA VAL A 126 5.86 -6.85 6.26
C VAL A 126 5.70 -7.43 4.86
N GLU A 127 6.82 -7.62 4.16
CA GLU A 127 6.82 -8.08 2.78
C GLU A 127 7.49 -9.44 2.64
N PHE A 128 6.80 -10.37 2.00
CA PHE A 128 7.27 -11.73 1.80
C PHE A 128 7.62 -11.93 0.33
N ARG A 129 8.91 -12.05 0.03
CA ARG A 129 9.40 -12.33 -1.33
C ARG A 129 9.24 -13.80 -1.69
N GLU A 130 9.50 -14.68 -0.73
CA GLU A 130 9.32 -16.12 -0.91
C GLU A 130 7.85 -16.43 -1.19
N SER A 131 7.62 -17.32 -2.16
CA SER A 131 6.30 -17.84 -2.43
C SER A 131 5.95 -18.86 -1.35
N PHE A 132 4.97 -18.53 -0.50
CA PHE A 132 4.18 -19.56 0.15
C PHE A 132 3.59 -20.50 -0.92
N MET A 133 3.36 -21.77 -0.57
CA MET A 133 2.82 -22.76 -1.51
C MET A 133 1.49 -22.30 -2.14
N ASN A 134 0.70 -21.52 -1.42
CA ASN A 134 -0.50 -20.83 -1.89
C ASN A 134 -0.96 -19.76 -0.86
N ALA A 135 -2.00 -19.00 -1.20
CA ALA A 135 -2.57 -17.96 -0.34
C ALA A 135 -3.17 -18.49 0.98
N GLU A 136 -3.72 -19.71 0.99
CA GLU A 136 -4.32 -20.31 2.19
C GLU A 136 -3.25 -20.64 3.23
N ALA A 137 -2.14 -21.26 2.80
CA ALA A 137 -0.99 -21.54 3.66
C ALA A 137 -0.37 -20.26 4.23
N PHE A 138 -0.28 -19.21 3.41
CA PHE A 138 0.15 -17.89 3.87
C PHE A 138 -0.75 -17.34 4.98
N VAL A 139 -2.07 -17.31 4.75
CA VAL A 139 -3.03 -16.82 5.74
C VAL A 139 -2.92 -17.61 7.04
N ALA A 140 -2.90 -18.94 6.97
CA ALA A 140 -2.78 -19.79 8.15
C ALA A 140 -1.50 -19.50 8.96
N SER A 141 -0.36 -19.31 8.29
CA SER A 141 0.91 -18.95 8.93
C SER A 141 0.83 -17.59 9.63
N CYS A 142 0.26 -16.58 8.97
CA CYS A 142 0.12 -15.25 9.56
C CYS A 142 -0.86 -15.24 10.74
N GLN A 143 -1.91 -16.04 10.71
CA GLN A 143 -2.88 -16.10 11.81
C GLN A 143 -2.23 -16.55 13.12
N GLY A 144 -1.31 -17.53 13.09
CA GLY A 144 -0.57 -17.94 14.29
C GLY A 144 0.28 -16.81 14.86
N LEU A 145 1.16 -16.23 14.03
CA LEU A 145 2.06 -15.13 14.43
C LEU A 145 1.28 -13.90 14.93
N GLN A 146 0.14 -13.61 14.31
CA GLN A 146 -0.67 -12.45 14.64
C GLN A 146 -1.28 -12.54 16.04
N LEU A 147 -1.75 -13.72 16.43
CA LEU A 147 -2.36 -13.95 17.74
C LEU A 147 -1.31 -13.89 18.87
N ASP A 148 -0.09 -14.35 18.58
CA ASP A 148 0.93 -14.50 19.61
C ASP A 148 1.70 -13.22 19.89
N ASP A 149 2.00 -12.39 18.89
CA ASP A 149 2.93 -11.26 19.07
C ASP A 149 2.34 -9.91 18.70
N VAL A 150 1.98 -9.74 17.42
CA VAL A 150 1.55 -8.43 16.88
C VAL A 150 0.24 -7.99 17.53
N GLY A 151 -0.68 -8.93 17.68
CA GLY A 151 -1.98 -8.71 18.28
C GLY A 151 -1.93 -8.29 19.75
N LYS A 152 -0.78 -8.40 20.43
CA LYS A 152 -0.57 -7.97 21.84
C LYS A 152 0.08 -6.59 21.96
N GLN A 153 0.55 -6.00 20.87
CA GLN A 153 1.20 -4.69 20.89
C GLN A 153 0.21 -3.57 21.28
N PRO A 154 0.68 -2.51 21.96
CA PRO A 154 -0.15 -1.36 22.30
C PRO A 154 -0.82 -0.72 21.08
N GLY A 155 -2.11 -0.44 21.20
CA GLY A 155 -2.86 0.24 20.15
C GLY A 155 -3.13 -0.61 18.89
N TYR A 156 -2.75 -1.89 18.85
CA TYR A 156 -3.06 -2.76 17.72
C TYR A 156 -4.58 -2.76 17.40
N ARG A 157 -4.91 -2.59 16.11
CA ARG A 157 -6.28 -2.61 15.59
C ARG A 157 -6.57 -3.89 14.80
N ARG A 158 -5.83 -4.07 13.71
CA ARG A 158 -6.07 -5.13 12.71
C ARG A 158 -4.82 -5.40 11.87
N SER A 159 -4.90 -6.47 11.09
CA SER A 159 -3.92 -6.87 10.08
C SER A 159 -4.64 -7.22 8.80
N MET A 160 -4.20 -6.64 7.70
CA MET A 160 -4.70 -6.91 6.36
C MET A 160 -3.66 -7.68 5.58
N LEU A 161 -4.04 -8.84 5.06
CA LEU A 161 -3.16 -9.77 4.38
C LEU A 161 -3.45 -9.71 2.88
N TYR A 162 -2.41 -9.54 2.08
CA TYR A 162 -2.52 -9.34 0.66
C TYR A 162 -1.64 -10.28 -0.14
N GLN A 163 -2.06 -10.60 -1.36
CA GLN A 163 -1.25 -11.25 -2.38
C GLN A 163 -1.00 -10.29 -3.54
N ALA A 164 0.20 -10.35 -4.14
CA ALA A 164 0.52 -9.54 -5.32
C ALA A 164 -0.47 -9.82 -6.46
N GLY A 165 -0.97 -8.75 -7.09
CA GLY A 165 -1.94 -8.81 -8.19
C GLY A 165 -1.40 -9.36 -9.51
N ARG A 166 -0.19 -9.95 -9.53
CA ARG A 166 0.51 -10.43 -10.74
C ARG A 166 -0.28 -11.48 -11.55
N SER A 167 -1.34 -12.07 -10.98
CA SER A 167 -2.08 -13.16 -11.61
C SER A 167 -3.37 -12.74 -12.34
N LEU A 168 -3.60 -11.45 -12.62
CA LEU A 168 -4.65 -11.00 -13.55
C LEU A 168 -4.14 -10.87 -14.99
N VAL A 169 -3.19 -11.73 -15.36
CA VAL A 169 -2.84 -11.98 -16.76
C VAL A 169 -4.11 -12.46 -17.45
N THR A 170 -4.57 -11.70 -18.43
CA THR A 170 -5.70 -12.08 -19.28
C THR A 170 -5.44 -13.47 -19.88
N GLN A 171 -6.51 -14.21 -20.21
CA GLN A 171 -6.42 -15.56 -20.82
C GLN A 171 -5.54 -15.63 -22.09
N GLU A 172 -5.05 -14.51 -22.61
CA GLU A 172 -4.21 -14.43 -23.81
C GLU A 172 -2.69 -14.37 -23.54
N GLY A 173 -2.24 -14.55 -22.29
CA GLY A 173 -0.82 -14.81 -22.00
C GLY A 173 0.16 -13.68 -22.31
N LYS A 174 -0.33 -12.50 -22.73
CA LYS A 174 0.49 -11.29 -22.82
C LYS A 174 0.56 -10.66 -21.45
N ALA A 175 1.56 -11.07 -20.68
CA ALA A 175 1.91 -10.40 -19.46
C ALA A 175 2.14 -8.91 -19.77
N GLY A 176 1.43 -8.01 -19.09
CA GLY A 176 1.74 -6.58 -19.08
C GLY A 176 3.05 -6.34 -18.31
N THR A 177 4.15 -6.93 -18.77
CA THR A 177 5.45 -6.97 -18.10
C THR A 177 6.25 -5.69 -18.22
N GLU A 178 5.78 -4.66 -18.93
CA GLU A 178 6.59 -3.46 -19.13
C GLU A 178 6.78 -2.61 -17.86
N PHE A 179 5.98 -2.80 -16.81
CA PHE A 179 6.19 -2.03 -15.59
C PHE A 179 7.35 -2.49 -14.70
N ARG A 180 7.97 -3.67 -14.91
CA ARG A 180 9.03 -4.17 -13.99
C ARG A 180 10.08 -5.05 -14.66
N SER A 181 11.35 -4.69 -14.52
CA SER A 181 12.48 -5.59 -14.81
C SER A 181 12.48 -6.77 -13.83
N ALA A 182 13.05 -7.90 -14.27
CA ALA A 182 13.10 -9.15 -13.51
C ALA A 182 13.79 -9.04 -12.14
N GLU A 183 14.63 -8.02 -11.89
CA GLU A 183 15.25 -7.73 -10.59
C GLU A 183 14.31 -7.06 -9.58
N GLN A 184 13.24 -6.40 -10.03
CA GLN A 184 12.25 -5.73 -9.18
C GLN A 184 11.01 -6.61 -8.97
N GLN A 185 11.24 -7.88 -8.62
CA GLN A 185 10.13 -8.76 -8.28
C GLN A 185 9.36 -8.17 -7.08
N GLN A 186 8.13 -7.76 -7.36
CA GLN A 186 7.19 -7.36 -6.33
C GLN A 186 7.08 -8.52 -5.31
N PRO A 187 7.14 -8.24 -3.99
CA PRO A 187 6.92 -9.26 -2.98
C PRO A 187 5.59 -9.97 -3.20
N SER A 188 5.61 -11.29 -3.08
CA SER A 188 4.47 -12.18 -3.33
C SER A 188 3.31 -11.90 -2.39
N TYR A 189 3.62 -11.57 -1.14
CA TYR A 189 2.63 -11.22 -0.12
C TYR A 189 3.04 -9.98 0.66
N LEU A 190 2.03 -9.27 1.16
CA LEU A 190 2.15 -8.09 1.99
C LEU A 190 1.22 -8.24 3.19
N VAL A 191 1.72 -7.91 4.37
CA VAL A 191 0.90 -7.72 5.57
C VAL A 191 0.98 -6.27 5.98
N VAL A 192 -0.17 -5.66 6.25
CA VAL A 192 -0.30 -4.31 6.80
C VAL A 192 -0.96 -4.41 8.16
N HIS A 193 -0.19 -4.15 9.22
CA HIS A 193 -0.69 -4.08 10.59
C HIS A 193 -0.98 -2.64 10.96
N GLU A 194 -2.14 -2.39 11.58
CA GLU A 194 -2.62 -1.07 11.95
C GLU A 194 -2.56 -0.82 13.45
N PHE A 195 -2.11 0.37 13.85
CA PHE A 195 -2.02 0.77 15.26
C PHE A 195 -2.49 2.20 15.54
N ASP A 196 -3.03 2.39 16.74
CA ASP A 196 -3.35 3.68 17.37
C ASP A 196 -2.17 4.33 18.11
N GLN A 197 -1.16 3.53 18.41
CA GLN A 197 0.01 3.91 19.18
C GLN A 197 1.25 3.33 18.50
N MET A 198 2.40 3.91 18.78
CA MET A 198 3.67 3.35 18.31
C MET A 198 3.83 1.94 18.92
N PRO A 199 3.99 0.88 18.11
CA PRO A 199 4.28 -0.44 18.65
C PRO A 199 5.61 -0.42 19.41
N THR A 200 5.65 -1.02 20.60
CA THR A 200 6.82 -1.00 21.49
C THR A 200 7.96 -1.86 20.99
N ASN A 201 7.62 -3.00 20.38
CA ASN A 201 8.57 -3.83 19.66
C ASN A 201 8.36 -3.54 18.18
N THR A 202 9.24 -2.74 17.59
CA THR A 202 9.33 -2.77 16.14
C THR A 202 9.87 -4.15 15.79
N PHE A 203 9.14 -4.91 14.96
CA PHE A 203 9.55 -6.22 14.44
C PHE A 203 10.77 -6.13 13.51
N GLN A 204 11.75 -5.28 13.84
CA GLN A 204 12.96 -5.00 13.05
C GLN A 204 13.74 -6.27 12.75
N GLU A 205 13.59 -7.33 13.55
CA GLU A 205 14.39 -8.54 13.42
C GLU A 205 13.83 -9.58 12.43
N GLN A 206 12.57 -9.50 11.98
CA GLN A 206 11.97 -10.55 11.14
C GLN A 206 11.28 -10.04 9.86
N GLY A 207 11.90 -9.09 9.16
CA GLY A 207 11.49 -8.76 7.77
C GLY A 207 10.42 -7.69 7.64
N ALA A 208 10.21 -6.85 8.66
CA ALA A 208 9.42 -5.63 8.50
C ALA A 208 10.03 -4.74 7.39
N SER A 209 9.22 -4.35 6.41
CA SER A 209 9.63 -3.49 5.30
C SER A 209 9.49 -2.00 5.61
N GLY A 210 8.79 -1.64 6.68
CA GLY A 210 8.71 -0.27 7.18
C GLY A 210 7.69 -0.07 8.29
N LEU A 211 7.95 0.92 9.14
CA LEU A 211 7.00 1.47 10.10
C LEU A 211 6.68 2.90 9.70
N TRP A 212 5.40 3.21 9.62
CA TRP A 212 4.92 4.43 8.99
C TRP A 212 3.92 5.15 9.89
N GLU A 213 4.04 6.46 9.98
CA GLU A 213 3.15 7.36 10.72
C GLU A 213 2.25 8.12 9.75
N TYR A 214 0.97 8.24 10.09
CA TYR A 214 -0.03 8.93 9.29
C TYR A 214 0.36 10.39 8.99
N MET A 215 0.13 10.83 7.76
CA MET A 215 0.34 12.21 7.33
C MET A 215 -0.95 12.89 6.84
N ALA A 216 -1.65 12.25 5.91
CA ALA A 216 -2.76 12.86 5.20
C ALA A 216 -3.64 11.78 4.54
N GLU A 217 -4.84 12.17 4.15
CA GLU A 217 -5.75 11.35 3.36
C GLU A 217 -6.57 12.18 2.39
N TYR A 218 -7.09 11.55 1.34
CA TYR A 218 -8.08 12.11 0.44
C TYR A 218 -9.05 11.03 -0.04
N GLY A 219 -10.33 11.37 -0.14
CA GLY A 219 -11.38 10.47 -0.63
C GLY A 219 -12.55 10.34 0.35
N THR A 220 -13.45 9.42 0.05
CA THR A 220 -14.68 9.21 0.83
C THR A 220 -14.84 7.75 1.25
N GLY A 221 -15.54 7.55 2.38
CA GLY A 221 -15.84 6.24 2.95
C GLY A 221 -14.94 5.87 4.13
N LEU A 222 -15.40 4.93 4.96
CA LEU A 222 -14.61 4.36 6.05
C LEU A 222 -13.33 3.75 5.48
N TYR A 223 -12.20 3.79 6.18
CA TYR A 223 -10.95 3.14 5.73
C TYR A 223 -11.15 1.65 5.34
N ARG A 224 -12.13 0.97 5.95
CA ARG A 224 -12.53 -0.42 5.66
C ARG A 224 -13.29 -0.54 4.33
N THR A 225 -12.96 -1.56 3.53
CA THR A 225 -13.86 -2.08 2.48
C THR A 225 -14.44 -3.41 2.95
N GLU A 226 -15.77 -3.47 3.04
CA GLU A 226 -16.50 -4.74 3.02
C GLU A 226 -16.82 -5.09 1.56
N PRO A 227 -16.59 -6.33 1.11
CA PRO A 227 -17.14 -7.54 1.73
C PRO A 227 -16.15 -8.73 1.80
N VAL A 228 -14.98 -8.56 2.42
CA VAL A 228 -13.98 -9.64 2.57
C VAL A 228 -14.16 -10.37 3.91
N PRO A 229 -13.85 -11.69 4.02
CA PRO A 229 -13.91 -12.40 5.29
C PRO A 229 -13.07 -11.71 6.37
N VAL A 230 -13.77 -11.28 7.42
CA VAL A 230 -13.20 -10.75 8.64
C VAL A 230 -13.14 -11.89 9.64
N LYS A 231 -11.93 -12.20 10.13
CA LYS A 231 -11.77 -13.13 11.24
C LYS A 231 -11.54 -12.30 12.51
N VAL A 232 -12.56 -12.25 13.35
CA VAL A 232 -12.48 -11.64 14.69
C VAL A 232 -11.87 -12.66 15.63
N TYR A 233 -10.93 -12.22 16.46
CA TYR A 233 -10.38 -13.03 17.54
C TYR A 233 -10.57 -12.33 18.88
N ASN A 234 -10.63 -13.16 19.94
CA ASN A 234 -10.82 -12.76 21.32
C ASN A 234 -9.47 -12.56 22.03
#